data_AF-A0A852VVY4-F1
#
_entry.id   AF-A0A852VVY4-F1
#
_cell.length_a   1.000
_cell.length_b   1.000
_cell.length_c   1.000
_cell.angle_alpha   90.00
_cell.angle_beta   90.00
_cell.angle_gamma   90.00
#
_symmetry.space_group_name_H-M   'P 1'
#
loop_
_entity.id
_entity.type
_entity.pdbx_description
1 polymer ?
#
loop_
_entity_poly.entity_id
_entity_poly.type
_entity_poly.pdbx_seq_one_letter_code
_entity_poly.pdbx_strand_id
1 'polypeptide(L)'
;MRAGFLKCAIEEQGLTPGVERAMRAVGQASAPSGAPITVHTNPHTGSGLVAQRVLAEEGADLSKVVIGHSGDTTDLDYLMKVADAGSYLGMDRFGLDVLLPFEDRVATVLELLRRGYAEKMVLAHDAACFIDWFDPEAKRQAVPRWNFRHISEDVIPGLLEGGASEQDIETMLVSNPRAYFER
;
A
#
# COMPACT_ATOMS: atom_id res chain seq x y z
N MET A 1 9.01 -19.57 -15.17
CA MET A 1 8.36 -18.52 -14.36
C MET A 1 9.41 -17.77 -13.56
N ARG A 2 9.30 -16.45 -13.42
CA ARG A 2 10.17 -15.59 -12.61
C ARG A 2 9.30 -14.69 -11.72
N ALA A 3 9.81 -14.24 -10.58
CA ALA A 3 9.13 -13.25 -9.75
C ALA A 3 9.10 -11.88 -10.44
N GLY A 4 8.01 -11.13 -10.27
CA GLY A 4 7.82 -9.79 -10.86
C GLY A 4 8.17 -8.62 -9.95
N PHE A 5 8.25 -8.84 -8.64
CA PHE A 5 8.61 -7.82 -7.64
C PHE A 5 9.16 -8.49 -6.37
N LEU A 6 9.71 -7.69 -5.47
CA LEU A 6 10.30 -8.09 -4.19
C LEU A 6 9.41 -7.67 -3.02
N LYS A 7 9.45 -8.42 -1.91
CA LYS A 7 8.66 -8.11 -0.71
C LYS A 7 9.49 -8.30 0.56
N CYS A 8 9.34 -7.36 1.49
CA CYS A 8 9.78 -7.48 2.88
C CYS A 8 8.69 -6.89 3.80
N ALA A 9 8.91 -6.98 5.11
CA ALA A 9 7.95 -6.53 6.12
C ALA A 9 8.68 -5.83 7.28
N ILE A 10 8.05 -4.81 7.85
CA ILE A 10 8.43 -4.19 9.13
C ILE A 10 7.16 -3.80 9.88
N GLU A 11 6.99 -4.37 11.07
CA GLU A 11 5.79 -4.23 11.88
C GLU A 11 6.09 -3.51 13.20
N GLU A 12 5.20 -3.56 14.18
CA GLU A 12 5.31 -2.88 15.48
C GLU A 12 6.68 -3.04 16.17
N GLN A 13 7.32 -4.20 16.07
CA GLN A 13 8.62 -4.47 16.70
C GLN A 13 9.79 -3.78 16.00
N GLY A 14 9.56 -3.13 14.85
CA GLY A 14 10.56 -2.38 14.10
C GLY A 14 11.67 -3.27 13.50
N LEU A 15 12.87 -2.71 13.40
CA LEU A 15 14.05 -3.37 12.83
C LEU A 15 14.67 -4.36 13.82
N THR A 16 13.99 -5.49 14.04
CA THR A 16 14.66 -6.65 14.65
C THR A 16 15.82 -7.11 13.74
N PRO A 17 16.85 -7.80 14.27
CA PRO A 17 17.99 -8.21 13.45
C PRO A 17 17.62 -9.04 12.21
N GLY A 18 16.57 -9.87 12.31
CA GLY A 18 16.05 -10.63 11.17
C GLY A 18 15.33 -9.77 10.15
N VAL A 19 14.50 -8.83 10.61
CA VAL A 19 13.76 -7.89 9.76
C VAL A 19 14.74 -6.99 8.99
N GLU A 20 15.73 -6.40 9.67
CA GLU A 20 16.73 -5.55 9.03
C GLU A 20 17.53 -6.33 8.00
N ARG A 21 18.01 -7.53 8.34
CA ARG A 21 18.73 -8.39 7.40
C ARG A 21 17.92 -8.69 6.15
N ALA A 22 16.64 -9.05 6.30
CA ALA A 22 15.77 -9.37 5.18
C ALA A 22 15.49 -8.13 4.31
N MET A 23 15.22 -6.99 4.93
CA MET A 23 14.95 -5.73 4.23
C MET A 23 16.18 -5.25 3.46
N ARG A 24 17.38 -5.31 4.06
CA ARG A 24 18.62 -4.98 3.35
C ARG A 24 18.87 -5.90 2.16
N ALA A 25 18.62 -7.21 2.32
CA ALA A 25 18.73 -8.15 1.21
C ALA A 25 17.75 -7.84 0.06
N VAL A 26 16.54 -7.37 0.37
CA VAL A 26 15.57 -6.89 -0.64
C VAL A 26 16.07 -5.63 -1.34
N GLY A 27 16.60 -4.65 -0.61
CA GLY A 27 17.21 -3.45 -1.19
C GLY A 27 18.36 -3.79 -2.13
N GLN A 28 19.29 -4.64 -1.68
CA GLN A 28 20.43 -5.13 -2.47
C GLN A 28 20.02 -5.94 -3.70
N ALA A 29 18.90 -6.65 -3.65
CA ALA A 29 18.36 -7.36 -4.80
C ALA A 29 17.70 -6.40 -5.80
N SER A 30 16.97 -5.40 -5.32
CA SER A 30 16.29 -4.40 -6.16
C SER A 30 17.28 -3.50 -6.90
N ALA A 31 18.29 -2.97 -6.20
CA ALA A 31 19.20 -1.96 -6.74
C ALA A 31 19.86 -2.34 -8.09
N PRO A 32 20.48 -3.52 -8.27
CA PRO A 32 21.06 -3.92 -9.55
C PRO A 32 20.04 -4.50 -10.54
N SER A 33 18.91 -5.04 -10.07
CA SER A 33 17.93 -5.71 -10.93
C SER A 33 16.87 -4.77 -11.50
N GLY A 34 16.66 -3.62 -10.83
CA GLY A 34 15.55 -2.71 -11.09
C GLY A 34 14.19 -3.26 -10.70
N ALA A 35 14.11 -4.46 -10.09
CA ALA A 35 12.84 -5.07 -9.68
C ALA A 35 12.18 -4.23 -8.58
N PRO A 36 10.88 -3.93 -8.72
CA PRO A 36 10.20 -3.05 -7.78
C PRO A 36 9.91 -3.77 -6.45
N ILE A 37 9.64 -3.00 -5.39
CA ILE A 37 9.49 -3.50 -4.02
C ILE A 37 8.12 -3.12 -3.47
N THR A 38 7.43 -4.07 -2.83
CA THR A 38 6.28 -3.76 -1.96
C THR A 38 6.61 -4.14 -0.53
N VAL A 39 6.56 -3.19 0.41
CA VAL A 39 6.86 -3.43 1.82
C VAL A 39 5.56 -3.57 2.61
N HIS A 40 5.46 -4.57 3.49
CA HIS A 40 4.40 -4.62 4.51
C HIS A 40 4.79 -3.71 5.67
N THR A 41 3.92 -2.76 6.04
CA THR A 41 4.22 -1.76 7.07
C THR A 41 3.06 -1.56 8.04
N ASN A 42 3.31 -0.83 9.12
CA ASN A 42 2.30 -0.32 10.04
C ASN A 42 2.40 1.20 10.07
N PRO A 43 1.38 1.91 9.56
CA PRO A 43 1.42 3.37 9.51
C PRO A 43 1.39 4.00 10.91
N HIS A 44 0.82 3.34 11.92
CA HIS A 44 0.72 3.87 13.29
C HIS A 44 2.05 3.90 14.03
N THR A 45 3.06 3.14 13.57
CA THR A 45 4.43 3.20 14.09
C THR A 45 5.38 3.98 13.19
N GLY A 46 4.88 4.51 12.07
CA GLY A 46 5.69 5.21 11.06
C GLY A 46 6.70 4.30 10.36
N SER A 47 6.48 2.98 10.36
CA SER A 47 7.49 2.01 9.89
C SER A 47 7.78 2.11 8.38
N GLY A 48 6.90 2.74 7.59
CA GLY A 48 7.15 3.05 6.18
C GLY A 48 8.34 3.98 5.95
N LEU A 49 8.51 5.02 6.79
CA LEU A 49 9.67 5.92 6.71
C LEU A 49 10.98 5.20 7.07
N VAL A 50 10.91 4.26 8.02
CA VAL A 50 12.04 3.41 8.39
C VAL A 50 12.41 2.49 7.23
N ALA A 51 11.42 1.89 6.57
CA ALA A 51 11.64 1.04 5.41
C ALA A 51 12.28 1.82 4.24
N GLN A 52 11.77 3.01 3.93
CA GLN A 52 12.35 3.89 2.91
C GLN A 52 13.83 4.17 3.19
N ARG A 53 14.17 4.52 4.44
CA ARG A 53 15.56 4.76 4.84
C ARG A 53 16.45 3.56 4.56
N VAL A 54 16.09 2.36 5.05
CA VAL A 54 16.92 1.16 4.88
C VAL A 54 17.04 0.75 3.41
N LEU A 55 15.95 0.81 2.64
CA LEU A 55 15.99 0.49 1.22
C LEU A 55 16.86 1.48 0.42
N ALA A 56 16.78 2.78 0.74
CA ALA A 56 17.63 3.80 0.13
C ALA A 56 19.11 3.64 0.50
N GLU A 57 19.43 3.25 1.73
CA GLU A 57 20.80 2.93 2.17
C GLU A 57 21.43 1.80 1.32
N GLU A 58 20.62 0.85 0.83
CA GLU A 58 21.06 -0.23 -0.06
C GLU A 58 21.00 0.12 -1.55
N GLY A 59 20.65 1.36 -1.90
CA GLY A 59 20.60 1.86 -3.27
C GLY A 59 19.33 1.52 -4.05
N ALA A 60 18.25 1.10 -3.38
CA ALA A 60 16.97 0.89 -4.05
C ALA A 60 16.35 2.24 -4.49
N ASP A 61 15.74 2.27 -5.67
CA ASP A 61 14.99 3.43 -6.15
C ASP A 61 13.64 3.51 -5.44
N LEU A 62 13.46 4.49 -4.57
CA LEU A 62 12.23 4.67 -3.79
C LEU A 62 11.00 4.95 -4.66
N SER A 63 11.16 5.43 -5.90
CA SER A 63 10.05 5.59 -6.85
C SER A 63 9.49 4.25 -7.36
N LYS A 64 10.20 3.14 -7.10
CA LYS A 64 9.74 1.76 -7.33
C LYS A 64 9.38 1.02 -6.04
N VAL A 65 9.08 1.76 -4.98
CA VAL A 65 8.67 1.19 -3.69
C VAL A 65 7.21 1.52 -3.41
N VAL A 66 6.42 0.50 -3.09
CA VAL A 66 5.09 0.66 -2.49
C VAL A 66 5.21 0.42 -0.98
N ILE A 67 4.87 1.42 -0.19
CA ILE A 67 4.69 1.30 1.26
C ILE A 67 3.27 0.79 1.51
N GLY A 68 3.16 -0.53 1.66
CA GLY A 68 1.89 -1.21 1.85
C GLY A 68 1.25 -0.91 3.19
N HIS A 69 -0.08 -1.03 3.25
CA HIS A 69 -0.93 -0.71 4.40
C HIS A 69 -0.93 0.76 4.81
N SER A 70 -0.47 1.65 3.92
CA SER A 70 -0.63 3.09 4.10
C SER A 70 -2.10 3.48 4.25
N GLY A 71 -3.02 2.75 3.61
CA GLY A 71 -4.46 2.99 3.72
C GLY A 71 -5.10 2.65 5.07
N ASP A 72 -4.35 2.19 6.07
CA ASP A 72 -4.85 1.89 7.42
C ASP A 72 -4.77 3.10 8.38
N THR A 73 -4.36 4.28 7.91
CA THR A 73 -4.33 5.51 8.73
C THR A 73 -5.03 6.69 8.04
N THR A 74 -5.49 7.64 8.84
CA THR A 74 -5.97 8.97 8.39
C THR A 74 -4.93 10.07 8.61
N ASP A 75 -3.71 9.72 9.05
CA ASP A 75 -2.60 10.67 9.24
C ASP A 75 -2.02 11.11 7.90
N LEU A 76 -2.61 12.18 7.35
CA LEU A 76 -2.20 12.78 6.09
C LEU A 76 -0.75 13.29 6.11
N ASP A 77 -0.25 13.77 7.26
CA ASP A 77 1.11 14.29 7.36
C ASP A 77 2.14 13.17 7.21
N TYR A 78 1.87 12.00 7.80
CA TYR A 78 2.66 10.80 7.57
C TYR A 78 2.61 10.34 6.11
N LEU A 79 1.40 10.24 5.55
CA LEU A 79 1.19 9.77 4.18
C LEU A 79 1.90 10.67 3.15
N MET A 80 1.78 11.99 3.30
CA MET A 80 2.48 12.94 2.43
C MET A 80 4.00 12.82 2.58
N LYS A 81 4.55 12.68 3.79
CA LYS A 81 6.01 12.46 3.98
C LYS A 81 6.52 11.23 3.24
N VAL A 82 5.77 10.12 3.29
CA VAL A 82 6.14 8.90 2.56
C VAL A 82 6.09 9.13 1.05
N ALA A 83 5.04 9.77 0.55
CA ALA A 83 4.87 10.06 -0.86
C ALA A 83 5.92 11.05 -1.41
N ASP A 84 6.23 12.11 -0.65
CA ASP A 84 7.22 13.12 -0.97
C ASP A 84 8.65 12.55 -1.00
N ALA A 85 8.92 11.53 -0.16
CA ALA A 85 10.17 10.77 -0.21
C ALA A 85 10.28 9.83 -1.44
N GLY A 86 9.23 9.77 -2.28
CA GLY A 86 9.28 9.18 -3.62
C GLY A 86 8.40 7.96 -3.81
N SER A 87 8.04 7.25 -2.74
CA SER A 87 7.31 5.97 -2.80
C SER A 87 5.83 6.12 -3.07
N TYR A 88 5.21 5.03 -3.54
CA TYR A 88 3.76 4.90 -3.59
C TYR A 88 3.21 4.53 -2.22
N LEU A 89 2.00 4.99 -1.95
CA LEU A 89 1.19 4.62 -0.81
C LEU A 89 0.27 3.47 -1.21
N GLY A 90 0.42 2.33 -0.55
CA GLY A 90 -0.48 1.19 -0.69
C GLY A 90 -1.79 1.44 0.07
N MET A 91 -2.81 1.91 -0.63
CA MET A 91 -4.19 1.99 -0.13
C MET A 91 -4.84 0.61 -0.30
N ASP A 92 -4.25 -0.38 0.35
CA ASP A 92 -4.28 -1.77 -0.11
C ASP A 92 -5.12 -2.71 0.77
N ARG A 93 -5.91 -2.20 1.70
CA ARG A 93 -6.73 -2.97 2.64
C ARG A 93 -8.21 -2.60 2.64
N PHE A 94 -8.74 -2.14 1.51
CA PHE A 94 -10.18 -1.93 1.38
C PHE A 94 -10.95 -3.22 1.69
N GLY A 95 -11.96 -3.10 2.56
CA GLY A 95 -12.77 -4.20 3.08
C GLY A 95 -12.38 -4.70 4.47
N LEU A 96 -11.21 -4.31 4.98
CA LEU A 96 -10.81 -4.52 6.38
C LEU A 96 -11.29 -3.35 7.27
N ASP A 97 -12.61 -3.20 7.35
CA ASP A 97 -13.27 -2.09 8.05
C ASP A 97 -13.04 -2.12 9.57
N VAL A 98 -12.67 -3.28 10.11
CA VAL A 98 -12.30 -3.45 11.52
C VAL A 98 -10.98 -2.77 11.88
N LEU A 99 -10.11 -2.52 10.90
CA LEU A 99 -8.85 -1.79 11.11
C LEU A 99 -9.05 -0.28 10.94
N LEU A 100 -9.75 0.11 9.87
CA LEU A 100 -10.14 1.48 9.61
C LEU A 100 -11.46 1.46 8.83
N PRO A 101 -12.51 2.19 9.27
CA PRO A 101 -13.80 2.23 8.59
C PRO A 101 -13.70 2.62 7.12
N PHE A 102 -14.63 2.10 6.31
CA PHE A 102 -14.68 2.36 4.87
C PHE A 102 -14.72 3.86 4.55
N GLU A 103 -15.54 4.61 5.28
CA GLU A 103 -15.75 6.04 5.11
C GLU A 103 -14.46 6.83 5.36
N ASP A 104 -13.68 6.43 6.36
CA ASP A 104 -12.39 7.05 6.69
C ASP A 104 -11.32 6.72 5.62
N ARG A 105 -11.32 5.49 5.08
CA ARG A 105 -10.44 5.10 3.96
C ARG A 105 -10.73 5.93 2.72
N VAL A 106 -12.01 6.05 2.34
CA VAL A 106 -12.45 6.84 1.19
C VAL A 106 -12.11 8.32 1.40
N ALA A 107 -12.43 8.89 2.55
CA ALA A 107 -12.13 10.29 2.86
C ALA A 107 -10.63 10.60 2.81
N THR A 108 -9.78 9.67 3.27
CA THR A 108 -8.32 9.83 3.23
C THR A 108 -7.80 9.85 1.80
N VAL A 109 -8.26 8.93 0.95
CA VAL A 109 -7.89 8.91 -0.48
C VAL A 109 -8.34 10.19 -1.17
N LEU A 110 -9.58 10.64 -0.94
CA LEU A 110 -10.10 11.88 -1.53
C LEU A 110 -9.30 13.10 -1.12
N GLU A 111 -8.91 13.19 0.15
CA GLU A 111 -8.11 14.33 0.63
C GLU A 111 -6.68 14.31 0.05
N LEU A 112 -6.08 13.14 -0.15
CA LEU A 112 -4.81 13.03 -0.87
C LEU A 112 -4.95 13.41 -2.36
N LEU A 113 -6.04 13.01 -3.02
CA LEU A 113 -6.35 13.44 -4.39
C LEU A 113 -6.48 14.96 -4.47
N ARG A 114 -7.23 15.58 -3.54
CA ARG A 114 -7.40 17.04 -3.46
C ARG A 114 -6.07 17.77 -3.28
N ARG A 115 -5.09 17.13 -2.64
CA ARG A 115 -3.73 17.65 -2.44
C ARG A 115 -2.77 17.36 -3.60
N GLY A 116 -3.22 16.65 -4.64
CA GLY A 116 -2.42 16.38 -5.84
C GLY A 116 -1.58 15.09 -5.77
N TYR A 117 -1.89 14.15 -4.87
CA TYR A 117 -1.14 12.90 -4.68
C TYR A 117 -1.67 11.71 -5.49
N ALA A 118 -2.47 11.94 -6.53
CA ALA A 118 -3.02 10.86 -7.38
C ALA A 118 -1.92 9.92 -7.91
N GLU A 119 -0.79 10.46 -8.37
CA GLU A 119 0.36 9.69 -8.90
C GLU A 119 1.15 8.93 -7.82
N LYS A 120 0.75 9.02 -6.55
CA LYS A 120 1.42 8.39 -5.41
C LYS A 120 0.56 7.37 -4.70
N MET A 121 -0.59 6.98 -5.25
CA MET A 121 -1.47 5.99 -4.63
C MET A 121 -1.74 4.80 -5.54
N VAL A 122 -1.79 3.60 -4.95
CA VAL A 122 -2.29 2.39 -5.60
C VAL A 122 -3.33 1.74 -4.70
N LEU A 123 -4.38 1.16 -5.29
CA LEU A 123 -5.51 0.58 -4.54
C LEU A 123 -5.47 -0.95 -4.58
N ALA A 124 -5.80 -1.58 -3.45
CA ALA A 124 -5.92 -3.03 -3.32
C ALA A 124 -6.78 -3.42 -2.12
N HIS A 125 -6.98 -4.73 -1.93
CA HIS A 125 -7.80 -5.29 -0.84
C HIS A 125 -6.98 -6.06 0.21
N ASP A 126 -5.78 -6.53 -0.14
CA ASP A 126 -5.02 -7.52 0.64
C ASP A 126 -5.86 -8.80 0.93
N ALA A 127 -6.82 -9.08 0.06
CA ALA A 127 -7.74 -10.20 0.21
C ALA A 127 -7.11 -11.50 -0.32
N ALA A 128 -7.60 -12.62 0.21
CA ALA A 128 -7.19 -13.95 -0.22
C ALA A 128 -8.41 -14.88 -0.30
N CYS A 129 -8.39 -15.80 -1.27
CA CYS A 129 -9.40 -16.86 -1.39
C CYS A 129 -9.39 -17.80 -0.17
N PHE A 130 -8.22 -17.97 0.46
CA PHE A 130 -8.03 -18.81 1.64
C PHE A 130 -7.01 -18.16 2.58
N ILE A 131 -7.29 -18.21 3.88
CA ILE A 131 -6.39 -17.77 4.96
C ILE A 131 -6.63 -18.70 6.15
N ASP A 132 -5.59 -19.39 6.61
CA ASP A 132 -5.65 -20.40 7.68
C ASP A 132 -5.61 -19.80 9.09
N TRP A 133 -5.26 -18.51 9.20
CA TRP A 133 -5.27 -17.77 10.45
C TRP A 133 -6.69 -17.62 11.02
N PHE A 134 -7.72 -17.52 10.17
CA PHE A 134 -9.08 -17.27 10.61
C PHE A 134 -10.01 -18.44 10.31
N ASP A 135 -10.98 -18.67 11.20
CA ASP A 135 -12.13 -19.48 10.85
C ASP A 135 -12.86 -18.85 9.65
N PRO A 136 -13.16 -19.60 8.57
CA PRO A 136 -13.73 -19.02 7.35
C PRO A 136 -15.10 -18.35 7.56
N GLU A 137 -15.92 -18.86 8.47
CA GLU A 137 -17.24 -18.29 8.74
C GLU A 137 -17.13 -17.04 9.60
N ALA A 138 -16.32 -17.09 10.66
CA ALA A 138 -16.04 -15.92 11.48
C ALA A 138 -15.46 -14.76 10.65
N LYS A 139 -14.54 -15.06 9.72
CA LYS A 139 -14.01 -14.06 8.78
C LYS A 139 -15.11 -13.40 7.94
N ARG A 140 -15.99 -14.21 7.32
CA ARG A 140 -17.08 -13.70 6.47
C ARG A 140 -18.03 -12.78 7.25
N GLN A 141 -18.27 -13.09 8.51
CA GLN A 141 -19.13 -12.28 9.38
C GLN A 141 -18.45 -10.98 9.82
N ALA A 142 -17.17 -11.05 10.18
CA ALA A 142 -16.44 -9.89 10.71
C ALA A 142 -16.08 -8.85 9.62
N VAL A 143 -15.74 -9.31 8.41
CA VAL A 143 -15.27 -8.46 7.31
C VAL A 143 -15.92 -8.88 5.98
N PRO A 144 -17.24 -8.70 5.82
CA PRO A 144 -17.98 -9.19 4.65
C PRO A 144 -17.55 -8.54 3.33
N ARG A 145 -17.00 -7.32 3.42
CA ARG A 145 -16.47 -6.55 2.28
C ARG A 145 -15.02 -6.88 1.93
N TRP A 146 -14.34 -7.74 2.68
CA TRP A 146 -12.94 -8.13 2.39
C TRP A 146 -12.85 -9.20 1.29
N ASN A 147 -13.13 -8.76 0.07
CA ASN A 147 -13.15 -9.59 -1.14
C ASN A 147 -12.75 -8.77 -2.38
N PHE A 148 -12.43 -9.44 -3.48
CA PHE A 148 -11.88 -8.81 -4.68
C PHE A 148 -12.85 -7.93 -5.48
N ARG A 149 -14.16 -7.98 -5.19
CA ARG A 149 -15.17 -7.15 -5.88
C ARG A 149 -15.34 -5.78 -5.24
N HIS A 150 -14.97 -5.64 -3.97
CA HIS A 150 -15.27 -4.45 -3.16
C HIS A 150 -14.72 -3.13 -3.75
N ILE A 151 -13.50 -3.14 -4.31
CA ILE A 151 -12.99 -1.95 -5.01
C ILE A 151 -13.90 -1.54 -6.18
N SER A 152 -14.25 -2.48 -7.04
CA SER A 152 -15.04 -2.19 -8.25
C SER A 152 -16.49 -1.83 -7.93
N GLU A 153 -17.07 -2.44 -6.90
CA GLU A 153 -18.50 -2.32 -6.59
C GLU A 153 -18.83 -1.20 -5.60
N ASP A 154 -17.89 -0.85 -4.72
CA ASP A 154 -18.15 0.09 -3.63
C ASP A 154 -17.11 1.23 -3.57
N VAL A 155 -15.81 0.92 -3.66
CA VAL A 155 -14.76 1.94 -3.47
C VAL A 155 -14.72 2.93 -4.65
N ILE A 156 -14.72 2.45 -5.89
CA ILE A 156 -14.70 3.33 -7.07
C ILE A 156 -15.95 4.23 -7.09
N PRO A 157 -17.19 3.70 -6.94
CA PRO A 157 -18.37 4.56 -6.80
C PRO A 157 -18.25 5.58 -5.65
N GLY A 158 -17.80 5.16 -4.47
CA GLY A 158 -17.63 6.05 -3.32
C GLY A 158 -16.61 7.17 -3.55
N LEU A 159 -15.51 6.88 -4.25
CA LEU A 159 -14.53 7.90 -4.65
C LEU A 159 -15.10 8.88 -5.68
N LEU A 160 -15.82 8.39 -6.69
CA LEU A 160 -16.44 9.25 -7.71
C LEU A 160 -17.53 10.15 -7.12
N GLU A 161 -18.40 9.60 -6.26
CA GLU A 161 -19.40 10.37 -5.52
C GLU A 161 -18.75 11.41 -4.59
N GLY A 162 -17.59 11.08 -4.03
CA GLY A 162 -16.77 11.97 -3.20
C GLY A 162 -15.98 13.03 -3.97
N GLY A 163 -16.06 13.06 -5.30
CA GLY A 163 -15.46 14.09 -6.15
C GLY A 163 -14.13 13.72 -6.82
N ALA A 164 -13.70 12.45 -6.76
CA ALA A 164 -12.62 11.96 -7.62
C ALA A 164 -13.08 11.98 -9.09
N SER A 165 -12.16 12.27 -10.00
CA SER A 165 -12.40 12.17 -11.44
C SER A 165 -12.17 10.75 -11.96
N GLU A 166 -12.72 10.40 -13.12
CA GLU A 166 -12.37 9.13 -13.80
C GLU A 166 -10.86 9.05 -14.08
N GLN A 167 -10.20 10.19 -14.33
CA GLN A 167 -8.76 10.26 -14.52
C GLN A 167 -8.00 9.89 -13.25
N ASP A 168 -8.46 10.31 -12.06
CA ASP A 168 -7.83 9.91 -10.79
C ASP A 168 -7.92 8.40 -10.59
N ILE A 169 -9.07 7.80 -10.93
CA ILE A 169 -9.28 6.35 -10.87
C ILE A 169 -8.33 5.63 -11.84
N GLU A 170 -8.26 6.09 -13.09
CA GLU A 170 -7.33 5.53 -14.09
C GLU A 170 -5.87 5.66 -13.62
N THR A 171 -5.50 6.80 -13.05
CA THR A 171 -4.14 7.03 -12.53
C THR A 171 -3.81 6.01 -11.43
N MET A 172 -4.67 5.83 -10.43
CA MET A 172 -4.39 4.92 -9.30
C MET A 172 -4.45 3.43 -9.67
N LEU A 173 -5.28 3.04 -10.64
CA LEU A 173 -5.51 1.62 -10.99
C LEU A 173 -4.76 1.14 -12.24
N VAL A 174 -4.32 2.06 -13.10
CA VAL A 174 -3.69 1.71 -14.39
C VAL A 174 -2.34 2.39 -14.53
N SER A 175 -2.28 3.72 -14.48
CA SER A 175 -1.05 4.46 -14.78
C SER A 175 0.03 4.21 -13.73
N ASN A 176 -0.32 4.26 -12.44
CA ASN A 176 0.64 4.04 -11.34
C ASN A 176 1.15 2.59 -11.31
N PRO A 177 0.31 1.54 -11.36
CA PRO A 177 0.80 0.17 -11.45
C PRO A 177 1.68 -0.07 -12.69
N ARG A 178 1.33 0.51 -13.84
CA ARG A 178 2.17 0.42 -15.05
C ARG A 178 3.54 1.06 -14.82
N ALA A 179 3.58 2.30 -14.31
CA ALA A 179 4.81 3.00 -14.04
C ALA A 179 5.70 2.28 -13.02
N TYR A 180 5.09 1.65 -12.01
CA TYR A 180 5.77 0.83 -11.01
C TYR A 180 6.54 -0.37 -11.60
N PHE A 181 6.07 -0.94 -12.72
CA PHE A 181 6.73 -2.06 -13.40
C PHE A 181 7.59 -1.67 -14.61
N GLU A 182 7.36 -0.51 -15.23
CA GLU A 182 8.06 -0.09 -16.45
C GLU A 182 9.26 0.84 -16.20
N ARG A 183 9.21 1.68 -15.16
CA ARG A 183 10.34 2.53 -14.78
C ARG A 183 11.41 1.70 -14.14
#